data_AF-A0A8C3JQK7-F1
#
_entry.id   AF-A0A8C3JQK7-F1
#
_cell.length_a   1.000
_cell.length_b   1.000
_cell.length_c   1.000
_cell.angle_alpha   90.00
_cell.angle_beta   90.00
_cell.angle_gamma   90.00
#
_symmetry.space_group_name_H-M   'P 1'
#
loop_
_entity.id
_entity.type
_entity.pdbx_description
1 polymer ?
#
loop_
_entity_poly.entity_id
_entity_poly.type
_entity_poly.pdbx_seq_one_letter_code
_entity_poly.pdbx_strand_id
1 'polypeptide(L)'
;MSSDCLQMYFKGRFPVNQFLGRAYLCQGQLHTPLSTDNLEKFEKFVLFFMKAIDFATHDQRYYFLVYNASVLYWQLVRSYLKPGFCHCLIPSLSQIVNALNQTEEPDKEWRAELMINLLECFLDASKLKEAKEFSSTAASFIKENVPDKYAQLFSLMVMLLNILNSHKTGPFSTFHEIIVILAKYVVSLIYIAQTISDSQKAGIIVSININYRFYIFFTPLLPPL
;
A
#
# COMPACT_ATOMS: atom_id res chain seq x y z
N MET A 1 -24.36 22.56 -12.32
CA MET A 1 -24.83 21.43 -13.14
C MET A 1 -24.58 20.08 -12.47
N SER A 2 -23.35 19.58 -12.35
CA SER A 2 -23.10 18.24 -11.75
C SER A 2 -23.53 18.12 -10.28
N SER A 3 -23.32 19.18 -9.47
CA SER A 3 -23.79 19.21 -8.08
C SER A 3 -25.31 19.19 -7.95
N ASP A 4 -26.02 19.86 -8.84
CA ASP A 4 -27.48 19.95 -8.82
C ASP A 4 -28.10 18.58 -9.16
N CYS A 5 -27.54 17.90 -10.16
CA CYS A 5 -27.94 16.54 -10.53
C CYS A 5 -27.76 15.54 -9.37
N LEU A 6 -26.61 15.60 -8.68
CA LEU A 6 -26.37 14.74 -7.51
C LEU A 6 -27.31 15.08 -6.36
N GLN A 7 -27.58 16.36 -6.13
CA GLN A 7 -28.55 16.79 -5.11
C GLN A 7 -29.96 16.26 -5.42
N MET A 8 -30.39 16.31 -6.69
CA MET A 8 -31.66 15.72 -7.11
C MET A 8 -31.69 14.21 -6.90
N TYR A 9 -30.60 13.51 -7.24
CA TYR A 9 -30.49 12.06 -7.04
C TYR A 9 -30.63 11.67 -5.57
N PHE A 10 -29.88 12.31 -4.66
CA PHE A 10 -29.94 12.01 -3.22
C PHE A 10 -31.26 12.42 -2.55
N LYS A 11 -31.98 13.41 -3.08
CA LYS A 11 -33.33 13.77 -2.60
C LYS A 11 -34.41 12.81 -3.08
N GLY A 12 -34.18 12.10 -4.18
CA GLY A 12 -35.12 11.12 -4.72
C GLY A 12 -35.15 9.81 -3.93
N ARG A 13 -36.24 9.05 -4.09
CA ARG A 13 -36.39 7.70 -3.53
C ARG A 13 -36.10 6.65 -4.60
N PHE A 14 -34.84 6.56 -5.01
CA PHE A 14 -34.42 5.57 -6.00
C PHE A 14 -34.10 4.22 -5.33
N PRO A 15 -34.24 3.09 -6.06
CA PRO A 15 -33.79 1.80 -5.56
C PRO A 15 -32.31 1.80 -5.20
N VAL A 16 -31.97 1.15 -4.09
CA VAL A 16 -30.59 0.99 -3.64
C VAL A 16 -29.88 -0.02 -4.55
N ASN A 17 -28.99 0.47 -5.39
CA ASN A 17 -28.18 -0.33 -6.31
C ASN A 17 -26.81 0.32 -6.55
N GLN A 18 -26.01 -0.23 -7.47
CA GLN A 18 -24.66 0.28 -7.79
C GLN A 18 -24.59 1.79 -8.08
N PHE A 19 -25.68 2.43 -8.53
CA PHE A 19 -25.71 3.87 -8.79
C PHE A 19 -25.63 4.70 -7.51
N LEU A 20 -26.03 4.17 -6.35
CA LEU A 20 -25.83 4.85 -5.07
C LEU A 20 -24.34 4.97 -4.73
N GLY A 21 -23.59 3.87 -4.83
CA GLY A 21 -22.13 3.88 -4.64
C GLY A 21 -21.43 4.83 -5.63
N ARG A 22 -21.83 4.79 -6.90
CA ARG A 22 -21.30 5.72 -7.93
C ARG A 22 -21.66 7.18 -7.64
N ALA A 23 -22.87 7.46 -7.16
CA ALA A 23 -23.28 8.81 -6.78
C ALA A 23 -22.43 9.35 -5.62
N TYR A 24 -22.11 8.50 -4.63
CA TYR A 24 -21.18 8.87 -3.57
C TYR A 24 -19.79 9.20 -4.13
N LEU A 25 -19.23 8.39 -5.04
CA LEU A 25 -17.94 8.69 -5.67
C LEU A 25 -17.97 10.03 -6.42
N CYS A 26 -19.01 10.27 -7.23
CA CYS A 26 -19.18 11.55 -7.95
C CYS A 26 -19.29 12.73 -6.98
N GLN A 27 -20.01 12.57 -5.87
CA GLN A 27 -20.13 13.60 -4.84
C GLN A 27 -18.79 13.90 -4.16
N GLY A 28 -17.99 12.87 -3.88
CA GLY A 28 -16.63 13.02 -3.38
C GLY A 28 -15.73 13.78 -4.36
N GLN A 29 -15.83 13.51 -5.66
CA GLN A 29 -15.03 14.17 -6.70
C GLN A 29 -15.31 15.68 -6.83
N LEU A 30 -16.49 16.17 -6.43
CA LEU A 30 -16.72 17.63 -6.32
C LEU A 30 -15.78 18.28 -5.28
N HIS A 31 -15.29 17.49 -4.34
CA HIS A 31 -14.37 17.87 -3.28
C HIS A 31 -12.95 17.36 -3.51
N THR A 32 -12.55 17.01 -4.75
CA THR A 32 -11.19 16.54 -5.03
C THR A 32 -10.11 17.45 -4.42
N PRO A 33 -9.17 16.89 -3.64
CA PRO A 33 -8.11 17.64 -2.97
C PRO A 33 -7.00 18.05 -3.96
N LEU A 34 -7.07 19.28 -4.45
CA LEU A 34 -6.06 19.82 -5.38
C LEU A 34 -4.77 20.26 -4.67
N SER A 35 -4.87 20.63 -3.39
CA SER A 35 -3.74 20.94 -2.53
C SER A 35 -4.04 20.46 -1.10
N THR A 36 -3.05 20.58 -0.22
CA THR A 36 -3.17 20.22 1.20
C THR A 36 -3.66 21.37 2.08
N ASP A 37 -4.01 22.52 1.50
CA ASP A 37 -4.33 23.74 2.24
C ASP A 37 -5.80 23.78 2.68
N ASN A 38 -6.63 22.88 2.15
CA ASN A 38 -8.06 22.82 2.43
C ASN A 38 -8.44 21.44 2.98
N LEU A 39 -8.21 21.27 4.28
CA LEU A 39 -8.53 20.04 5.00
C LEU A 39 -10.04 19.73 4.98
N GLU A 40 -10.91 20.74 5.11
CA GLU A 40 -12.37 20.54 5.10
C GLU A 40 -12.84 19.92 3.77
N LYS A 41 -12.28 20.37 2.65
CA LYS A 41 -12.58 19.81 1.33
C LYS A 41 -12.08 18.36 1.23
N PHE A 42 -10.88 18.08 1.74
CA PHE A 42 -10.36 16.71 1.81
C PHE A 42 -11.24 15.79 2.67
N GLU A 43 -11.68 16.24 3.84
CA GLU A 43 -12.57 15.48 4.73
C GLU A 43 -13.92 15.17 4.06
N LYS A 44 -14.51 16.13 3.34
CA LYS A 44 -15.71 15.90 2.53
C LYS A 44 -15.47 14.88 1.42
N PHE A 45 -14.33 14.98 0.72
CA PHE A 45 -13.93 13.99 -0.28
C PHE A 45 -13.86 12.58 0.35
N VAL A 46 -13.13 12.44 1.46
CA VAL A 46 -12.96 11.16 2.16
C VAL A 46 -14.32 10.61 2.62
N LEU A 47 -15.17 11.44 3.22
CA LEU A 47 -16.49 11.04 3.71
C LEU A 47 -17.30 10.34 2.62
N PHE A 48 -17.39 10.93 1.43
CA PHE A 48 -18.17 10.36 0.35
C PHE A 48 -17.50 9.13 -0.27
N PHE A 49 -16.18 9.09 -0.37
CA PHE A 49 -15.48 7.88 -0.81
C PHE A 49 -15.69 6.71 0.16
N MET A 50 -15.63 6.95 1.48
CA MET A 50 -15.87 5.91 2.48
C MET A 50 -17.32 5.45 2.48
N LYS A 51 -18.30 6.34 2.22
CA LYS A 51 -19.70 5.93 1.99
C LYS A 51 -19.85 4.99 0.79
N ALA A 52 -19.10 5.21 -0.29
CA ALA A 52 -19.12 4.32 -1.44
C ALA A 52 -18.50 2.94 -1.13
N ILE A 53 -17.37 2.93 -0.42
CA ILE A 53 -16.70 1.71 0.04
C ILE A 53 -17.63 0.92 0.97
N ASP A 54 -18.17 1.59 1.99
CA ASP A 54 -19.11 0.99 2.96
C ASP A 54 -20.33 0.41 2.25
N PHE A 55 -20.99 1.17 1.37
CA PHE A 55 -22.09 0.65 0.56
C PHE A 55 -21.71 -0.63 -0.22
N ALA A 56 -20.52 -0.64 -0.83
CA ALA A 56 -20.08 -1.73 -1.69
C ALA A 56 -19.68 -3.00 -0.94
N THR A 57 -19.20 -2.91 0.31
CA THR A 57 -18.78 -4.08 1.10
C THR A 57 -19.94 -4.90 1.66
N HIS A 58 -21.16 -4.36 1.68
CA HIS A 58 -22.34 -5.05 2.21
C HIS A 58 -22.92 -6.13 1.30
N ASP A 59 -22.60 -6.10 -0.01
CA ASP A 59 -23.18 -7.02 -0.99
C ASP A 59 -22.12 -7.41 -2.02
N GLN A 60 -21.87 -8.72 -2.15
CA GLN A 60 -20.85 -9.27 -3.06
C GLN A 60 -21.03 -8.78 -4.51
N ARG A 61 -22.27 -8.50 -4.94
CA ARG A 61 -22.56 -7.97 -6.27
C ARG A 61 -21.92 -6.61 -6.52
N TYR A 62 -21.53 -5.90 -5.47
CA TYR A 62 -20.92 -4.57 -5.54
C TYR A 62 -19.44 -4.55 -5.18
N TYR A 63 -18.78 -5.70 -4.94
CA TYR A 63 -17.35 -5.73 -4.60
C TYR A 63 -16.46 -5.05 -5.64
N PHE A 64 -16.84 -5.10 -6.93
CA PHE A 64 -16.15 -4.36 -7.99
C PHE A 64 -16.11 -2.83 -7.76
N LEU A 65 -17.07 -2.27 -7.00
CA LEU A 65 -17.04 -0.86 -6.61
C LEU A 65 -15.98 -0.57 -5.55
N VAL A 66 -15.61 -1.54 -4.69
CA VAL A 66 -14.52 -1.38 -3.73
C VAL A 66 -13.19 -1.18 -4.47
N TYR A 67 -12.90 -2.04 -5.46
CA TYR A 67 -11.76 -1.86 -6.34
C TYR A 67 -11.78 -0.50 -7.04
N ASN A 68 -12.87 -0.18 -7.75
CA ASN A 68 -12.98 1.07 -8.50
C ASN A 68 -12.81 2.32 -7.61
N ALA A 69 -13.43 2.31 -6.42
CA ALA A 69 -13.31 3.39 -5.45
C ALA A 69 -11.87 3.50 -4.92
N SER A 70 -11.17 2.39 -4.68
CA SER A 70 -9.78 2.40 -4.22
C SER A 70 -8.83 3.00 -5.26
N VAL A 71 -9.00 2.66 -6.54
CA VAL A 71 -8.20 3.20 -7.65
C VAL A 71 -8.45 4.70 -7.80
N LEU A 72 -9.72 5.12 -7.83
CA LEU A 72 -10.07 6.53 -7.91
C LEU A 72 -9.57 7.32 -6.70
N TYR A 73 -9.71 6.77 -5.50
CA TYR A 73 -9.18 7.39 -4.29
C TYR A 73 -7.68 7.65 -4.43
N TRP A 74 -6.92 6.62 -4.80
CA TRP A 74 -5.47 6.71 -4.93
C TRP A 74 -5.00 7.74 -5.97
N GLN A 75 -5.72 7.83 -7.09
CA GLN A 75 -5.45 8.83 -8.12
C GLN A 75 -5.68 10.26 -7.62
N LEU A 76 -6.67 10.47 -6.74
CA LEU A 76 -7.11 11.80 -6.34
C LEU A 76 -6.40 12.32 -5.08
N VAL A 77 -5.83 11.45 -4.25
CA VAL A 77 -5.12 11.86 -3.02
C VAL A 77 -3.63 12.11 -3.21
N ARG A 78 -3.11 12.14 -4.45
CA ARG A 78 -1.68 12.28 -4.74
C ARG A 78 -1.03 13.51 -4.08
N SER A 79 -1.77 14.61 -3.94
CA SER A 79 -1.31 15.85 -3.28
C SER A 79 -0.96 15.66 -1.79
N TYR A 80 -1.52 14.62 -1.14
CA TYR A 80 -1.31 14.26 0.25
C TYR A 80 -0.21 13.21 0.47
N LEU A 81 0.38 12.65 -0.60
CA LEU A 81 1.51 11.70 -0.51
C LEU A 81 2.85 12.38 -0.22
N LYS A 82 2.86 13.70 -0.02
CA LYS A 82 4.08 14.44 0.33
C LYS A 82 4.38 14.32 1.84
N PRO A 83 5.67 14.33 2.24
CA PRO A 83 6.07 14.24 3.64
C PRO A 83 5.30 15.24 4.53
N GLY A 84 4.87 14.76 5.69
CA GLY A 84 4.12 15.57 6.66
C GLY A 84 2.60 15.65 6.42
N PHE A 85 2.08 15.16 5.29
CA PHE A 85 0.64 15.09 5.01
C PHE A 85 0.10 13.66 4.83
N CYS A 86 1.00 12.68 4.66
CA CYS A 86 0.63 11.26 4.54
C CYS A 86 -0.19 10.77 5.74
N HIS A 87 0.02 11.35 6.93
CA HIS A 87 -0.75 11.04 8.13
C HIS A 87 -2.27 11.25 7.95
N CYS A 88 -2.70 12.21 7.12
CA CYS A 88 -4.11 12.46 6.83
C CYS A 88 -4.76 11.30 6.06
N LEU A 89 -3.97 10.51 5.33
CA LEU A 89 -4.45 9.39 4.52
C LEU A 89 -4.64 8.11 5.33
N ILE A 90 -3.96 7.97 6.47
CA ILE A 90 -3.95 6.73 7.26
C ILE A 90 -5.36 6.21 7.55
N PRO A 91 -6.33 7.03 8.03
CA PRO A 91 -7.66 6.50 8.36
C PRO A 91 -8.38 5.90 7.15
N SER A 92 -8.47 6.66 6.05
CA SER A 92 -9.19 6.25 4.85
C SER A 92 -8.47 5.15 4.07
N LEU A 93 -7.13 5.21 3.97
CA LEU A 93 -6.35 4.16 3.32
C LEU A 93 -6.41 2.84 4.10
N SER A 94 -6.39 2.88 5.43
CA SER A 94 -6.60 1.68 6.26
C SER A 94 -7.97 1.04 6.01
N GLN A 95 -9.03 1.86 5.93
CA GLN A 95 -10.37 1.38 5.63
C GLN A 95 -10.45 0.76 4.22
N ILE A 96 -9.83 1.37 3.22
CA ILE A 96 -9.76 0.83 1.86
C ILE A 96 -9.02 -0.51 1.83
N VAL A 97 -7.83 -0.60 2.44
CA VAL A 97 -7.05 -1.85 2.49
C VAL A 97 -7.85 -2.95 3.18
N ASN A 98 -8.53 -2.64 4.28
CA ASN A 98 -9.40 -3.59 4.98
C ASN A 98 -10.57 -4.04 4.11
N ALA A 99 -11.22 -3.12 3.39
CA ALA A 99 -12.31 -3.46 2.47
C ALA A 99 -11.84 -4.40 1.36
N LEU A 100 -10.70 -4.10 0.71
CA LEU A 100 -10.12 -4.95 -0.34
C LEU A 100 -9.71 -6.33 0.20
N ASN A 101 -9.28 -6.40 1.46
CA ASN A 101 -8.99 -7.67 2.12
C ASN A 101 -10.27 -8.47 2.38
N GLN A 102 -11.31 -7.83 2.92
CA GLN A 102 -12.61 -8.43 3.22
C GLN A 102 -13.33 -8.93 1.95
N THR A 103 -13.25 -8.17 0.86
CA THR A 103 -13.85 -8.55 -0.43
C THR A 103 -12.99 -9.50 -1.25
N GLU A 104 -11.88 -9.98 -0.68
CA GLU A 104 -10.90 -10.87 -1.29
C GLU A 104 -10.43 -10.40 -2.68
N GLU A 105 -10.26 -9.07 -2.86
CA GLU A 105 -10.04 -8.46 -4.17
C GLU A 105 -8.99 -9.24 -5.00
N PRO A 106 -9.33 -9.65 -6.25
CA PRO A 106 -8.46 -10.48 -7.08
C PRO A 106 -7.10 -9.86 -7.42
N ASP A 107 -7.05 -8.54 -7.60
CA ASP A 107 -5.81 -7.83 -7.91
C ASP A 107 -4.91 -7.74 -6.66
N LYS A 108 -4.12 -8.79 -6.43
CA LYS A 108 -3.20 -8.89 -5.30
C LYS A 108 -2.06 -7.88 -5.39
N GLU A 109 -1.65 -7.52 -6.61
CA GLU A 109 -0.60 -6.54 -6.84
C GLU A 109 -1.03 -5.14 -6.42
N TRP A 110 -2.27 -4.77 -6.74
CA TRP A 110 -2.87 -3.52 -6.28
C TRP A 110 -3.05 -3.47 -4.77
N ARG A 111 -3.51 -4.57 -4.15
CA ARG A 111 -3.59 -4.66 -2.69
C ARG A 111 -2.22 -4.49 -2.04
N ALA A 112 -1.20 -5.19 -2.55
CA ALA A 112 0.17 -5.08 -2.05
C ALA A 112 0.69 -3.64 -2.16
N GLU A 113 0.41 -2.95 -3.26
CA GLU A 113 0.78 -1.55 -3.45
C GLU A 113 0.19 -0.66 -2.35
N LEU A 114 -1.11 -0.77 -2.09
CA LEU A 114 -1.77 0.03 -1.05
C LEU A 114 -1.30 -0.32 0.36
N MET A 115 -0.98 -1.60 0.63
CA MET A 115 -0.41 -2.01 1.92
C MET A 115 0.98 -1.40 2.14
N ILE A 116 1.87 -1.42 1.13
CA ILE A 116 3.20 -0.81 1.23
C ILE A 116 3.07 0.69 1.51
N ASN A 117 2.24 1.39 0.73
CA ASN A 117 2.01 2.82 0.91
C ASN A 117 1.37 3.16 2.27
N LEU A 118 0.51 2.30 2.80
CA LEU A 118 -0.04 2.47 4.15
C LEU A 118 1.03 2.33 5.23
N LEU A 119 1.96 1.37 5.09
CA LEU A 119 3.10 1.26 6.00
C LEU A 119 4.01 2.49 5.95
N GLU A 120 4.28 3.02 4.75
CA GLU A 120 4.99 4.28 4.57
C GLU A 120 4.30 5.44 5.30
N CYS A 121 2.98 5.54 5.19
CA CYS A 121 2.20 6.56 5.90
C CYS A 121 2.33 6.42 7.42
N PHE A 122 2.31 5.21 7.98
CA PHE A 122 2.52 5.00 9.41
C PHE A 122 3.92 5.44 9.86
N LEU A 123 4.96 5.17 9.05
CA LEU A 123 6.33 5.57 9.34
C LEU A 123 6.51 7.09 9.30
N ASP A 124 6.00 7.76 8.27
CA ASP A 124 6.02 9.23 8.15
C ASP A 124 5.33 9.90 9.35
N ALA A 125 4.21 9.33 9.80
CA ALA A 125 3.45 9.81 10.94
C ALA A 125 4.00 9.37 12.31
N SER A 126 5.13 8.66 12.37
CA SER A 126 5.72 8.09 13.59
C SER A 126 4.77 7.22 14.41
N LYS A 127 3.79 6.59 13.75
CA LYS A 127 2.83 5.64 14.35
C LYS A 127 3.45 4.24 14.45
N LEU A 128 4.51 4.12 15.25
CA LEU A 128 5.39 2.94 15.26
C LEU A 128 4.71 1.67 15.76
N LYS A 129 3.72 1.79 16.66
CA LYS A 129 2.96 0.64 17.16
C LYS A 129 2.12 0.04 16.04
N GLU A 130 1.34 0.88 15.37
CA GLU A 130 0.51 0.50 14.22
C GLU A 130 1.36 -0.01 13.06
N ALA A 131 2.48 0.66 12.75
CA ALA A 131 3.43 0.20 11.74
C ALA A 131 3.94 -1.22 12.02
N LYS A 132 4.29 -1.52 13.28
CA LYS A 132 4.79 -2.84 13.69
C LYS A 132 3.72 -3.91 13.53
N GLU A 133 2.53 -3.66 14.07
CA GLU A 133 1.39 -4.59 13.97
C GLU A 133 1.03 -4.85 12.50
N PHE A 134 0.90 -3.79 11.71
CA PHE A 134 0.52 -3.88 10.30
C PHE A 134 1.60 -4.53 9.41
N SER A 135 2.88 -4.26 9.66
CA SER A 135 3.99 -4.77 8.84
C SER A 135 4.02 -6.31 8.78
N SER A 136 3.63 -6.99 9.86
CA SER A 136 3.60 -8.46 9.91
C SER A 136 2.52 -9.02 8.97
N THR A 137 1.34 -8.40 8.98
CA THR A 137 0.23 -8.74 8.08
C THR A 137 0.59 -8.49 6.62
N ALA A 138 1.20 -7.33 6.33
CA ALA A 138 1.67 -6.99 4.99
C ALA A 138 2.75 -7.96 4.49
N ALA A 139 3.69 -8.35 5.36
CA ALA A 139 4.77 -9.26 5.02
C ALA A 139 4.25 -10.64 4.63
N SER A 140 3.33 -11.21 5.41
CA SER A 140 2.72 -12.50 5.09
C SER A 140 1.99 -12.45 3.74
N PHE A 141 1.12 -11.45 3.54
CA PHE A 141 0.36 -11.30 2.31
C PHE A 141 1.25 -11.13 1.08
N ILE A 142 2.21 -10.21 1.13
CA ILE A 142 3.07 -9.86 -0.01
C ILE A 142 4.01 -11.02 -0.35
N LYS A 143 4.57 -11.71 0.65
CA LYS A 143 5.44 -12.87 0.42
C LYS A 143 4.71 -14.01 -0.28
N GLU A 144 3.45 -14.23 0.05
CA GLU A 144 2.62 -15.29 -0.52
C GLU A 144 2.09 -14.94 -1.92
N ASN A 145 1.67 -13.69 -2.13
CA ASN A 145 0.89 -13.32 -3.32
C ASN A 145 1.70 -12.52 -4.36
N VAL A 146 2.68 -11.73 -3.94
CA VAL A 146 3.42 -10.79 -4.80
C VAL A 146 4.89 -10.69 -4.35
N PRO A 147 5.66 -11.80 -4.39
CA PRO A 147 6.99 -11.89 -3.77
C PRO A 147 7.98 -10.86 -4.33
N ASP A 148 7.83 -10.43 -5.57
CA ASP A 148 8.68 -9.42 -6.21
C ASP A 148 8.62 -8.05 -5.50
N LYS A 149 7.49 -7.72 -4.84
CA LYS A 149 7.34 -6.49 -4.05
C LYS A 149 7.84 -6.63 -2.60
N TYR A 150 8.24 -7.82 -2.17
CA TYR A 150 8.68 -8.05 -0.79
C TYR A 150 9.95 -7.26 -0.45
N ALA A 151 10.86 -7.06 -1.41
CA ALA A 151 12.05 -6.24 -1.21
C ALA A 151 11.72 -4.79 -0.82
N GLN A 152 10.69 -4.20 -1.43
CA GLN A 152 10.21 -2.85 -1.11
C GLN A 152 9.66 -2.80 0.32
N LEU A 153 8.78 -3.73 0.68
CA LEU A 153 8.25 -3.83 2.05
C LEU A 153 9.38 -4.03 3.08
N PHE A 154 10.33 -4.91 2.79
CA PHE A 154 11.42 -5.24 3.69
C PHE A 154 12.29 -4.00 4.01
N SER A 155 12.52 -3.13 3.03
CA SER A 155 13.20 -1.85 3.24
C SER A 155 12.50 -0.99 4.30
N LEU A 156 11.17 -0.90 4.26
CA LEU A 156 10.37 -0.17 5.26
C LEU A 156 10.41 -0.82 6.64
N MET A 157 10.42 -2.15 6.70
CA MET A 157 10.56 -2.88 7.97
C MET A 157 11.94 -2.66 8.61
N VAL A 158 13.01 -2.58 7.82
CA VAL A 158 14.35 -2.24 8.32
C VAL A 158 14.37 -0.79 8.85
N MET A 159 13.73 0.15 8.14
CA MET A 159 13.58 1.52 8.61
C MET A 159 12.82 1.58 9.95
N LEU A 160 11.70 0.87 10.06
CA LEU A 160 10.94 0.75 11.30
C LEU A 160 11.80 0.25 12.47
N LEU A 161 12.59 -0.81 12.25
CA LEU A 161 13.48 -1.37 13.26
C LEU A 161 14.55 -0.37 13.70
N ASN A 162 15.16 0.35 12.75
CA ASN A 162 16.16 1.37 13.05
C ASN A 162 15.57 2.49 13.91
N ILE A 163 14.36 2.96 13.59
CA ILE A 163 13.66 3.98 14.38
C ILE A 163 13.36 3.45 15.79
N LEU A 164 12.77 2.25 15.91
CA LEU A 164 12.47 1.64 17.19
C LEU A 164 13.72 1.45 18.08
N ASN A 165 14.86 1.14 17.49
CA ASN A 165 16.12 0.96 18.23
C ASN A 165 16.77 2.29 18.61
N SER A 166 16.64 3.34 17.79
CA SER A 166 17.12 4.69 18.17
C SER A 166 16.41 5.26 19.41
N HIS A 167 15.16 4.85 19.66
CA HIS A 167 14.42 5.23 20.87
C HIS A 167 14.78 4.39 22.11
N LYS A 168 15.56 3.30 21.96
CA LYS A 168 16.05 2.48 23.07
C LYS A 168 17.50 2.85 23.41
N THR A 169 17.69 3.98 24.09
CA THR A 169 19.00 4.39 24.59
C THR A 169 19.42 3.56 25.80
N GLY A 170 20.27 2.56 25.58
CA GLY A 170 21.06 1.86 26.60
C GLY A 170 22.45 1.49 26.06
N PRO A 171 23.55 1.52 26.84
CA PRO A 171 24.92 1.41 26.31
C PRO A 171 25.27 0.06 25.67
N PHE A 172 24.47 -0.98 25.91
CA PHE A 172 24.73 -2.36 25.48
C PHE A 172 23.68 -2.93 24.50
N SER A 173 22.58 -2.21 24.19
CA SER A 173 21.52 -2.72 23.30
C SER A 173 21.85 -2.58 21.81
N THR A 174 22.58 -1.52 21.43
CA THR A 174 22.86 -1.17 20.03
C THR A 174 23.77 -2.17 19.34
N PHE A 175 24.80 -2.70 19.99
CA PHE A 175 25.76 -3.61 19.35
C PHE A 175 25.16 -4.99 19.05
N HIS A 176 24.43 -5.58 20.00
CA HIS A 176 23.79 -6.88 19.80
C HIS A 176 22.68 -6.81 18.76
N GLU A 177 21.87 -5.74 18.77
CA GLU A 177 20.80 -5.56 17.77
C GLU A 177 21.35 -5.24 16.37
N ILE A 178 22.45 -4.47 16.24
CA ILE A 178 23.16 -4.29 14.97
C ILE A 178 23.71 -5.62 14.45
N ILE A 179 24.26 -6.48 15.32
CA ILE A 179 24.70 -7.82 14.93
C ILE A 179 23.52 -8.67 14.44
N VAL A 180 22.35 -8.58 15.07
CA VAL A 180 21.14 -9.30 14.60
C VAL A 180 20.64 -8.74 13.25
N ILE A 181 20.68 -7.42 13.04
CA ILE A 181 20.32 -6.79 11.77
C ILE A 181 21.32 -7.18 10.67
N LEU A 182 22.62 -7.11 10.95
CA LEU A 182 23.68 -7.56 10.05
C LEU A 182 23.56 -9.06 9.78
N ALA A 183 23.25 -9.89 10.79
CA ALA A 183 23.03 -11.32 10.61
C ALA A 183 21.82 -11.61 9.72
N LYS A 184 20.72 -10.84 9.86
CA LYS A 184 19.56 -10.95 8.94
C LYS A 184 19.91 -10.49 7.53
N TYR A 185 20.68 -9.41 7.38
CA TYR A 185 21.20 -8.96 6.09
C TYR A 185 22.12 -10.01 5.46
N VAL A 186 22.97 -10.64 6.26
CA VAL A 186 23.85 -11.75 5.85
C VAL A 186 23.01 -12.95 5.44
N VAL A 187 21.94 -13.30 6.16
CA VAL A 187 21.01 -14.38 5.75
C VAL A 187 20.32 -14.04 4.42
N SER A 188 19.89 -12.79 4.22
CA SER A 188 19.33 -12.34 2.94
C SER A 188 20.37 -12.37 1.82
N LEU A 189 21.62 -11.97 2.10
CA LEU A 189 22.73 -12.04 1.15
C LEU A 189 23.12 -13.49 0.84
N ILE A 190 23.05 -14.40 1.82
CA ILE A 190 23.24 -15.84 1.64
C ILE A 190 22.13 -16.39 0.76
N TYR A 191 20.87 -16.02 1.00
CA TYR A 191 19.76 -16.45 0.16
C TYR A 191 19.93 -15.96 -1.29
N ILE A 192 20.29 -14.69 -1.47
CA ILE A 192 20.62 -14.11 -2.78
C ILE A 192 21.80 -14.87 -3.43
N ALA A 193 22.87 -15.15 -2.67
CA ALA A 193 24.02 -15.91 -3.16
C ALA A 193 23.65 -17.35 -3.56
N GLN A 194 22.75 -18.00 -2.81
CA GLN A 194 22.21 -19.31 -3.11
C GLN A 194 21.42 -19.27 -4.43
N THR A 195 20.54 -18.28 -4.59
CA THR A 195 19.77 -18.07 -5.83
C THR A 195 20.67 -17.81 -7.03
N ILE A 196 21.76 -17.03 -6.86
CA ILE A 196 22.76 -16.82 -7.92
C ILE A 196 23.48 -18.13 -8.25
N SER A 197 23.89 -18.91 -7.24
CA SER A 197 24.59 -20.19 -7.41
C SER A 197 23.72 -21.22 -8.14
N ASP A 198 22.45 -21.33 -7.77
CA ASP A 198 21.49 -22.22 -8.42
C ASP A 198 21.17 -21.74 -9.85
N SER A 199 21.10 -20.43 -10.08
CA SER A 199 20.94 -19.85 -11.42
C SER A 199 22.17 -20.10 -12.31
N GLN A 200 23.38 -20.01 -11.77
CA GLN A 200 24.61 -20.35 -12.50
C GLN A 200 24.66 -21.82 -12.91
N LYS A 201 24.23 -22.74 -12.02
CA LYS A 201 24.10 -24.17 -12.35
C LYS A 201 23.05 -24.44 -13.44
N ALA A 202 22.01 -23.61 -13.49
CA ALA A 202 20.97 -23.68 -14.51
C ALA A 202 21.35 -22.96 -15.84
N GLY A 203 22.55 -22.37 -15.94
CA GLY A 203 22.99 -21.63 -17.12
C GLY A 203 22.27 -20.29 -17.31
N ILE A 204 21.75 -19.69 -16.23
CA ILE A 204 21.00 -18.44 -16.24
C ILE A 204 21.91 -17.31 -15.75
N ILE A 205 22.01 -16.23 -16.53
CA ILE A 205 22.79 -15.04 -16.16
C ILE A 205 21.93 -14.16 -15.23
N VAL A 206 22.37 -13.98 -13.99
CA VAL A 206 21.74 -13.07 -13.02
C VAL A 206 22.52 -11.77 -12.99
N SER A 207 21.91 -10.67 -13.45
CA SER A 207 22.49 -9.33 -13.37
C SER A 207 21.98 -8.60 -12.12
N ILE A 208 22.89 -8.14 -11.27
CA ILE A 208 22.57 -7.41 -10.02
C ILE A 208 23.04 -5.96 -10.15
N ASN A 209 22.11 -5.02 -10.17
CA ASN A 209 22.41 -3.58 -10.18
C ASN A 209 22.29 -3.02 -8.75
N ILE A 210 23.40 -2.49 -8.22
CA ILE A 210 23.55 -2.09 -6.81
C ILE A 210 22.90 -0.72 -6.51
N ASN A 211 22.30 -0.04 -7.50
CA ASN A 211 21.59 1.22 -7.26
C ASN A 211 20.10 1.00 -6.97
N TYR A 212 19.75 0.73 -5.70
CA TYR A 212 18.45 0.90 -5.03
C TYR A 212 17.14 0.55 -5.79
N ARG A 213 17.19 -0.33 -6.80
CA ARG A 213 16.04 -0.86 -7.53
C ARG A 213 16.34 -2.32 -7.87
N PHE A 214 15.71 -3.24 -7.13
CA PHE A 214 15.79 -4.67 -7.43
C PHE A 214 14.93 -4.95 -8.68
N TYR A 215 15.57 -5.26 -9.80
CA TYR A 215 14.92 -5.89 -10.95
C TYR A 215 15.68 -7.18 -11.25
N ILE A 216 14.98 -8.31 -11.24
CA ILE A 216 15.51 -9.59 -11.72
C ILE A 216 15.13 -9.72 -13.19
N PHE A 217 16.09 -9.65 -14.10
CA PHE A 217 15.87 -9.94 -15.52
C PHE A 217 16.30 -11.37 -15.81
N PHE A 218 15.39 -12.19 -16.33
CA PHE A 218 15.72 -13.48 -16.92
C PHE A 218 15.95 -13.28 -18.42
N THR A 219 17.18 -13.52 -18.90
CA THR A 219 17.47 -13.62 -20.33
C THR A 219 17.93 -15.04 -20.65
N PRO A 220 17.23 -15.78 -21.53
CA PRO A 220 17.70 -17.08 -21.99
C PRO A 220 18.90 -16.91 -22.92
N LEU A 221 19.93 -17.75 -22.74
CA LEU A 221 21.03 -17.86 -23.70
C LEU A 221 20.48 -18.35 -25.04
N LEU A 222 20.57 -17.51 -26.07
CA LEU A 222 20.40 -17.99 -27.45
C LEU A 222 21.60 -18.89 -27.80
N PRO A 223 21.37 -20.05 -28.44
CA PRO A 223 22.45 -20.90 -28.90
C PRO A 223 23.25 -20.20 -30.02
N PRO A 224 24.58 -20.47 -30.11
CA PRO A 224 25.40 -19.89 -31.16
C PRO A 224 24.98 -20.42 -32.55
N LEU A 225 25.04 -19.51 -33.55
CA LEU A 225 24.80 -19.76 -34.98
C LEU A 225 25.77 -20.79 -35.57
#